data_AF-A0A433RXV7-F1
#
_entry.id   AF-A0A433RXV7-F1
#
_cell.length_a   1.000
_cell.length_b   1.000
_cell.length_c   1.000
_cell.angle_alpha   90.00
_cell.angle_beta   90.00
_cell.angle_gamma   90.00
#
_symmetry.space_group_name_H-M   'P 1'
#
loop_
_entity.id
_entity.type
_entity.pdbx_description
1 polymer ?
#
loop_
_entity_poly.entity_id
_entity_poly.type
_entity_poly.pdbx_seq_one_letter_code
_entity_poly.pdbx_strand_id
1 'polypeptide(L)'
;MADKTMGFKITDEMHEKTKKIIEESGYSAKEWLEKAVALYQVQTMKDKATEFTPDLDELEHHTQRIYTLVANMIERSGYLRDQAIVDSTELVKQKDRTIADLQKQVQEKDAAVESMNTQYDELNDAIAELEAKNAELAGTMGDKQALIASYSEKIAKLEEEIASYKGLRNDLALAKQEHTALVTAHKKELKAQDNELQKAYQLNHDLENQLQAIETSHAKDIELVRMQESAAKNNELVAMSREHQQEINQLHAMYNERIQALLTKSEEETEK
;
A
#
# COMPACT_ATOMS: atom_id res chain seq x y z
N MET A 1 -57.52 -19.44 -111.88
CA MET A 1 -58.67 -20.21 -112.42
C MET A 1 -59.61 -20.52 -111.26
N ALA A 2 -60.93 -20.64 -111.47
CA ALA A 2 -61.84 -20.94 -110.37
C ALA A 2 -61.65 -22.40 -109.90
N ASP A 3 -61.52 -22.59 -108.58
CA ASP A 3 -61.38 -23.93 -107.99
C ASP A 3 -62.66 -24.74 -108.21
N LYS A 4 -62.50 -25.99 -108.64
CA LYS A 4 -63.59 -26.93 -108.86
C LYS A 4 -63.44 -28.12 -107.91
N THR A 5 -64.54 -28.49 -107.25
CA THR A 5 -64.56 -29.63 -106.33
C THR A 5 -64.78 -30.93 -107.10
N MET A 6 -63.88 -31.90 -106.94
CA MET A 6 -64.02 -33.25 -107.47
C MET A 6 -63.95 -34.25 -106.30
N GLY A 7 -65.00 -35.06 -106.14
CA GLY A 7 -65.09 -36.08 -105.09
C GLY A 7 -64.78 -37.47 -105.63
N PHE A 8 -63.88 -38.19 -104.98
CA PHE A 8 -63.55 -39.57 -105.29
C PHE A 8 -64.07 -40.50 -104.19
N LYS A 9 -64.70 -41.61 -104.57
CA LYS A 9 -64.96 -42.71 -103.63
C LYS A 9 -63.70 -43.56 -103.56
N ILE A 10 -63.04 -43.54 -102.42
CA ILE A 10 -61.86 -44.35 -102.13
C ILE A 10 -62.15 -45.28 -100.95
N THR A 11 -61.39 -46.36 -100.83
CA THR A 11 -61.45 -47.27 -99.68
C THR A 11 -60.93 -46.58 -98.42
N ASP A 12 -61.41 -46.98 -97.24
CA ASP A 12 -60.98 -46.43 -95.95
C ASP A 12 -59.45 -46.50 -95.74
N GLU A 13 -58.81 -47.59 -96.18
CA GLU A 13 -57.34 -47.73 -96.08
C GLU A 13 -56.60 -46.68 -96.91
N MET A 14 -57.07 -46.42 -98.13
CA MET A 14 -56.48 -45.43 -99.03
C MET A 14 -56.72 -44.01 -98.51
N HIS A 15 -57.89 -43.76 -97.92
CA HIS A 15 -58.19 -42.49 -97.27
C HIS A 15 -57.19 -42.23 -96.13
N GLU A 16 -56.97 -43.20 -95.24
CA GLU A 16 -56.07 -43.03 -94.10
C GLU A 16 -54.60 -42.86 -94.52
N LYS A 17 -54.13 -43.66 -95.48
CA LYS A 17 -52.78 -43.51 -96.04
C LYS A 17 -52.59 -42.14 -96.71
N THR A 18 -53.55 -41.71 -97.52
CA THR A 18 -53.50 -40.41 -98.21
C THR A 18 -53.47 -39.27 -97.19
N LYS A 19 -54.33 -39.33 -96.17
CA LYS A 19 -54.37 -38.35 -95.09
C LYS A 19 -53.04 -38.26 -94.35
N LYS A 20 -52.46 -39.39 -93.94
CA LYS A 20 -51.17 -39.44 -93.24
C LYS A 20 -50.03 -38.84 -94.09
N ILE A 21 -49.95 -39.18 -95.37
CA ILE A 21 -48.93 -38.63 -96.28
C ILE A 21 -49.09 -37.11 -96.42
N ILE A 22 -50.32 -36.62 -96.55
CA ILE A 22 -50.59 -35.17 -96.64
C ILE A 22 -50.10 -34.47 -95.36
N GLU A 23 -50.47 -35.00 -94.19
CA GLU A 23 -50.07 -34.45 -92.88
C GLU A 23 -48.54 -34.44 -92.69
N GLU A 24 -47.86 -35.54 -93.02
CA GLU A 24 -46.40 -35.65 -92.91
C GLU A 24 -45.66 -34.77 -93.93
N SER A 25 -46.26 -34.52 -95.10
CA SER A 25 -45.67 -33.67 -96.15
C SER A 25 -45.79 -32.16 -95.88
N GLY A 26 -46.67 -31.76 -94.96
CA GLY A 26 -46.97 -30.36 -94.67
C GLY A 26 -47.72 -29.62 -95.78
N TYR A 27 -48.21 -30.32 -96.82
CA TYR A 27 -49.03 -29.74 -97.88
C TYR A 27 -50.51 -29.74 -97.50
N SER A 28 -51.28 -28.81 -98.09
CA SER A 28 -52.73 -28.95 -98.12
C SER A 28 -53.13 -30.11 -99.04
N ALA A 29 -54.32 -30.69 -98.82
CA ALA A 29 -54.82 -31.77 -99.68
C ALA A 29 -54.90 -31.37 -101.17
N LYS A 30 -55.15 -30.09 -101.44
CA LYS A 30 -55.14 -29.51 -102.80
C LYS A 30 -53.74 -29.55 -103.40
N GLU A 31 -52.74 -29.00 -102.72
CA GLU A 31 -51.35 -28.95 -103.20
C GLU A 31 -50.77 -30.35 -103.37
N TRP A 32 -51.08 -31.26 -102.45
CA TRP A 32 -50.68 -32.66 -102.58
C TRP A 32 -51.26 -33.31 -103.84
N LEU A 33 -52.56 -33.11 -104.11
CA LEU A 33 -53.21 -33.69 -105.28
C LEU A 33 -52.67 -33.07 -106.58
N GLU A 34 -52.46 -31.76 -106.62
CA GLU A 34 -51.84 -31.07 -107.77
C GLU A 34 -50.44 -31.65 -108.07
N LYS A 35 -49.62 -31.87 -107.04
CA LYS A 35 -48.30 -32.49 -107.19
C LYS A 35 -48.37 -33.95 -107.60
N ALA A 36 -49.31 -34.73 -107.06
CA ALA A 36 -49.51 -36.13 -107.43
C ALA A 36 -49.95 -36.27 -108.90
N VAL A 37 -50.85 -35.39 -109.36
CA VAL A 37 -51.27 -35.34 -110.76
C VAL A 37 -50.11 -34.92 -111.67
N ALA A 38 -49.31 -33.92 -111.27
CA ALA A 38 -48.13 -33.51 -112.03
C ALA A 38 -47.09 -34.65 -112.16
N LEU A 39 -46.83 -35.39 -111.08
CA LEU A 39 -45.93 -36.56 -111.09
C LEU A 39 -46.47 -37.67 -112.02
N TYR A 40 -47.77 -37.96 -111.94
CA TYR A 40 -48.40 -38.92 -112.84
C TYR A 40 -48.31 -38.47 -114.31
N GLN A 41 -48.49 -37.18 -114.60
CA GLN A 41 -48.33 -36.62 -115.94
C GLN A 41 -46.90 -36.77 -116.46
N VAL A 42 -45.88 -36.47 -115.65
CA VAL A 42 -44.47 -36.69 -115.99
C VAL A 42 -44.20 -38.16 -116.30
N GLN A 43 -44.76 -39.09 -115.51
CA GLN A 43 -44.62 -40.52 -115.77
C GLN A 43 -45.28 -40.93 -117.09
N THR A 44 -46.48 -40.43 -117.39
CA THR A 44 -47.16 -40.74 -118.68
C THR A 44 -46.51 -40.05 -119.88
N MET A 45 -45.76 -38.97 -119.69
CA MET A 45 -44.93 -38.35 -120.73
C MET A 45 -43.67 -39.19 -121.02
N LYS A 46 -43.06 -39.79 -119.98
CA LYS A 46 -41.93 -40.74 -120.11
C LYS A 46 -42.27 -41.93 -121.01
N ASP A 47 -43.52 -42.41 -120.96
CA ASP A 47 -44.01 -43.53 -121.78
C ASP A 47 -44.32 -43.15 -123.25
N LYS A 48 -44.54 -41.86 -123.55
CA LYS A 48 -44.96 -41.38 -124.88
C LYS A 48 -43.88 -40.63 -125.67
N ALA A 49 -42.87 -40.10 -125.00
CA ALA A 49 -41.79 -39.30 -125.59
C ALA A 49 -40.43 -39.99 -125.36
N THR A 50 -40.19 -41.09 -126.09
CA THR A 50 -39.02 -41.96 -125.92
C THR A 50 -37.67 -41.28 -126.20
N GLU A 51 -37.65 -40.14 -126.89
CA GLU A 51 -36.43 -39.37 -127.18
C GLU A 51 -35.87 -38.61 -125.96
N PHE A 52 -36.69 -38.31 -124.95
CA PHE A 52 -36.30 -37.58 -123.72
C PHE A 52 -36.17 -38.48 -122.49
N THR A 53 -36.39 -39.79 -122.63
CA THR A 53 -36.24 -40.76 -121.53
C THR A 53 -34.87 -40.68 -120.84
N PRO A 54 -33.73 -40.56 -121.56
CA PRO A 54 -32.41 -40.46 -120.91
C PRO A 54 -32.26 -39.23 -120.02
N ASP A 55 -32.73 -38.06 -120.48
CA ASP A 55 -32.66 -36.80 -119.72
C ASP A 55 -33.55 -36.86 -118.47
N LEU A 56 -34.72 -37.49 -118.57
CA LEU A 56 -35.62 -37.70 -117.42
C LEU A 56 -35.03 -38.67 -116.39
N ASP A 57 -34.34 -39.72 -116.84
CA ASP A 57 -33.63 -40.66 -115.95
C ASP A 57 -32.46 -39.98 -115.24
N GLU A 58 -31.70 -39.12 -115.93
CA GLU A 58 -30.60 -38.35 -115.33
C GLU A 58 -31.11 -37.32 -114.31
N LEU A 59 -32.23 -36.63 -114.61
CA LEU A 59 -32.90 -35.73 -113.67
C LEU A 59 -33.39 -36.48 -112.43
N GLU A 60 -33.99 -37.66 -112.60
CA GLU A 60 -34.42 -38.53 -111.50
C GLU A 60 -33.22 -38.94 -110.63
N HIS A 61 -32.11 -39.35 -111.26
CA HIS A 61 -30.87 -39.72 -110.58
C HIS A 61 -30.30 -38.55 -109.76
N HIS A 62 -30.18 -37.36 -110.34
CA HIS A 62 -29.69 -36.18 -109.64
C HIS A 62 -30.61 -35.77 -108.49
N THR A 63 -31.93 -35.86 -108.69
CA THR A 63 -32.92 -35.56 -107.64
C THR A 63 -32.81 -36.52 -106.47
N GLN A 64 -32.67 -37.82 -106.72
CA GLN A 64 -32.43 -38.82 -105.68
C GLN A 64 -31.12 -38.54 -104.93
N ARG A 65 -30.05 -38.21 -105.64
CA ARG A 65 -28.75 -37.89 -105.03
C ARG A 65 -28.81 -36.63 -104.17
N ILE A 66 -29.51 -35.59 -104.62
CA ILE A 66 -29.76 -34.37 -103.83
C ILE A 66 -30.54 -34.71 -102.57
N TYR A 67 -31.60 -35.52 -102.68
CA TYR A 67 -32.39 -35.96 -101.53
C TYR A 67 -31.52 -36.68 -100.48
N THR A 68 -30.68 -37.64 -100.91
CA THR A 68 -29.77 -38.35 -100.01
C THR A 68 -28.77 -37.40 -99.33
N LEU A 69 -28.20 -36.44 -100.06
CA LEU A 69 -27.28 -35.46 -99.48
C LEU A 69 -27.97 -34.59 -98.43
N VAL A 70 -29.17 -34.08 -98.73
CA VAL A 70 -29.94 -33.26 -97.79
C VAL A 70 -30.34 -34.07 -96.56
N ALA A 71 -30.80 -35.30 -96.73
CA ALA A 71 -31.13 -36.20 -95.61
C ALA A 71 -29.92 -36.42 -94.70
N ASN A 72 -28.75 -36.74 -95.27
CA ASN A 72 -27.51 -36.94 -94.52
C ASN A 72 -27.05 -35.65 -93.81
N MET A 73 -27.22 -34.49 -94.43
CA MET A 73 -26.90 -33.19 -93.80
C MET A 73 -27.81 -32.87 -92.62
N ILE A 74 -29.11 -33.16 -92.74
CA ILE A 74 -30.08 -33.01 -91.64
C ILE A 74 -29.71 -33.93 -90.49
N GLU A 75 -29.41 -35.20 -90.76
CA GLU A 75 -29.02 -36.16 -89.74
C GLU A 75 -27.73 -35.74 -89.03
N ARG A 76 -26.70 -35.35 -89.79
CA ARG A 76 -25.44 -34.82 -89.24
C ARG A 76 -25.66 -33.57 -88.38
N SER A 77 -26.54 -32.66 -88.80
CA SER A 77 -26.91 -31.47 -88.03
C SER A 77 -27.61 -31.84 -86.72
N GLY A 78 -28.46 -32.87 -86.74
CA GLY A 78 -29.04 -33.48 -85.54
C GLY A 78 -27.97 -33.94 -84.56
N TYR A 79 -27.06 -34.81 -85.02
CA TYR A 79 -25.97 -35.34 -84.16
C TYR A 79 -25.07 -34.24 -83.57
N LEU A 80 -24.69 -33.23 -84.36
CA LEU A 80 -23.86 -32.13 -83.87
C LEU A 80 -24.57 -31.32 -82.79
N ARG A 81 -25.88 -31.13 -82.93
CA ARG A 81 -26.70 -30.41 -81.96
C ARG A 81 -26.86 -31.21 -80.68
N ASP A 82 -27.15 -32.50 -80.78
CA ASP A 82 -27.28 -33.39 -79.63
C ASP A 82 -25.95 -33.48 -78.86
N GLN A 83 -24.83 -33.60 -79.56
CA GLN A 83 -23.51 -33.60 -78.94
C GLN A 83 -23.23 -32.27 -78.20
N ALA A 84 -23.53 -31.13 -78.81
CA ALA A 84 -23.34 -29.83 -78.18
C ALA A 84 -24.22 -29.67 -76.91
N ILE A 85 -25.43 -30.22 -76.93
CA ILE A 85 -26.31 -30.24 -75.75
C ILE A 85 -25.70 -31.10 -74.64
N VAL A 86 -25.19 -32.29 -74.97
CA VAL A 86 -24.54 -33.19 -74.01
C VAL A 86 -23.32 -32.52 -73.38
N ASP A 87 -22.43 -31.95 -74.20
CA ASP A 87 -21.22 -31.28 -73.73
C ASP A 87 -21.54 -30.07 -72.84
N SER A 88 -22.51 -29.24 -73.25
CA SER A 88 -22.97 -28.12 -72.44
C SER A 88 -23.59 -28.58 -71.12
N THR A 89 -24.34 -29.68 -71.13
CA THR A 89 -24.97 -30.23 -69.92
C THR A 89 -23.92 -30.73 -68.92
N GLU A 90 -22.87 -31.40 -69.40
CA GLU A 90 -21.80 -31.86 -68.52
C GLU A 90 -20.98 -30.69 -67.97
N LEU A 91 -20.72 -29.66 -68.78
CA LEU A 91 -20.05 -28.45 -68.32
C LEU A 91 -20.83 -27.72 -67.22
N VAL A 92 -22.16 -27.63 -67.36
CA VAL A 92 -23.04 -27.07 -66.32
C VAL A 92 -22.93 -27.89 -65.03
N LYS A 93 -23.01 -29.22 -65.11
CA LYS A 93 -22.85 -30.08 -63.92
C LYS A 93 -21.49 -29.92 -63.24
N GLN A 94 -20.40 -29.78 -64.00
CA GLN A 94 -19.08 -29.51 -63.42
C GLN A 94 -19.03 -28.16 -62.71
N LYS A 95 -19.61 -27.12 -63.31
CA LYS A 95 -19.69 -25.80 -62.69
C LYS A 95 -20.52 -25.82 -61.41
N ASP A 96 -21.68 -26.49 -61.42
CA ASP A 96 -22.53 -26.62 -60.23
C ASP A 96 -21.81 -27.33 -59.08
N ARG A 97 -21.07 -28.40 -59.37
CA ARG A 97 -20.21 -29.07 -58.37
C ARG A 97 -19.16 -28.13 -57.80
N THR A 98 -18.50 -27.35 -58.67
CA THR A 98 -17.46 -26.40 -58.25
C THR A 98 -18.05 -25.28 -57.38
N ILE A 99 -19.22 -24.75 -57.76
CA ILE A 99 -19.94 -23.73 -56.99
C ILE A 99 -20.31 -24.27 -55.61
N ALA A 100 -20.84 -25.50 -55.53
CA ALA A 100 -21.19 -26.12 -54.27
C ALA A 100 -19.97 -26.31 -53.35
N ASP A 101 -18.83 -26.73 -53.91
CA ASP A 101 -17.59 -26.89 -53.14
C ASP A 101 -17.07 -25.54 -52.63
N LEU A 102 -17.04 -24.51 -53.49
CA LEU A 102 -16.64 -23.16 -53.08
C LEU A 102 -17.57 -22.57 -52.01
N GLN A 103 -18.88 -22.77 -52.13
CA GLN A 103 -19.84 -22.33 -51.10
C GLN A 103 -19.58 -23.00 -49.76
N LYS A 104 -19.28 -24.30 -49.77
CA LYS A 104 -18.91 -25.03 -48.55
C LYS A 104 -17.63 -24.49 -47.94
N GLN A 105 -16.59 -24.26 -48.75
CA GLN A 105 -15.33 -23.69 -48.26
C GLN A 105 -15.53 -22.28 -47.67
N VAL A 106 -16.37 -21.44 -48.28
CA VAL A 106 -16.71 -20.11 -47.73
C VAL A 106 -17.37 -20.26 -46.36
N GLN A 107 -18.37 -21.12 -46.23
CA GLN A 107 -19.04 -21.37 -44.94
C GLN A 107 -18.07 -21.87 -43.85
N GLU A 108 -17.16 -22.78 -44.19
CA GLU A 108 -16.13 -23.27 -43.26
C GLU A 108 -15.18 -22.15 -42.82
N LYS A 109 -14.82 -21.24 -43.75
CA LYS A 109 -13.98 -20.08 -43.44
C LYS A 109 -14.70 -19.04 -42.60
N ASP A 110 -15.95 -18.74 -42.88
CA ASP A 110 -16.76 -17.80 -42.10
C ASP A 110 -16.91 -18.30 -40.66
N ALA A 111 -17.21 -19.59 -40.46
CA ALA A 111 -17.28 -20.19 -39.14
C ALA A 111 -15.93 -20.14 -38.38
N ALA A 112 -14.81 -20.33 -39.09
CA ALA A 112 -13.49 -20.20 -38.50
C ALA A 112 -13.18 -18.75 -38.08
N VAL A 113 -13.57 -17.75 -38.89
CA VAL A 113 -13.42 -16.34 -38.56
C VAL A 113 -14.26 -15.96 -37.34
N GLU A 114 -15.52 -16.39 -37.29
CA GLU A 114 -16.38 -16.18 -36.12
C GLU A 114 -15.76 -16.78 -34.85
N SER A 115 -15.29 -18.04 -34.91
CA SER A 115 -14.63 -18.68 -33.77
C SER A 115 -13.37 -17.91 -33.32
N MET A 116 -12.59 -17.40 -34.26
CA MET A 116 -11.36 -16.66 -33.96
C MET A 116 -11.65 -15.27 -33.37
N ASN A 117 -12.74 -14.61 -33.80
CA ASN A 117 -13.22 -13.37 -33.19
C ASN A 117 -13.66 -13.60 -31.75
N THR A 118 -14.42 -14.66 -31.47
CA THR A 118 -14.80 -15.00 -30.09
C THR A 118 -13.57 -15.21 -29.19
N GLN A 119 -12.57 -15.96 -29.67
CA GLN A 119 -11.31 -16.15 -28.91
C GLN A 119 -10.55 -14.83 -28.70
N TYR A 120 -10.59 -13.92 -29.67
CA TYR A 120 -9.97 -12.61 -29.56
C TYR A 120 -10.67 -11.74 -28.49
N ASP A 121 -11.99 -11.76 -28.45
CA ASP A 121 -12.78 -11.04 -27.43
C ASP A 121 -12.52 -11.61 -26.03
N GLU A 122 -12.51 -12.94 -25.87
CA GLU A 122 -12.15 -13.60 -24.61
C GLU A 122 -10.74 -13.23 -24.12
N LEU A 123 -9.78 -13.14 -25.04
CA LEU A 123 -8.41 -12.71 -24.72
C LEU A 123 -8.36 -11.25 -24.28
N ASN A 124 -9.13 -10.35 -24.91
CA ASN A 124 -9.19 -8.95 -24.49
C ASN A 124 -9.80 -8.80 -23.11
N ASP A 125 -10.87 -9.54 -22.80
CA ASP A 125 -11.48 -9.56 -21.47
C ASP A 125 -10.48 -10.04 -20.40
N ALA A 126 -9.72 -11.10 -20.70
CA ALA A 126 -8.67 -11.61 -19.81
C ALA A 126 -7.54 -10.59 -19.60
N ILE A 127 -7.14 -9.84 -20.65
CA ILE A 127 -6.16 -8.76 -20.55
C ILE A 127 -6.69 -7.65 -19.62
N ALA A 128 -7.93 -7.22 -19.81
CA ALA A 128 -8.55 -6.18 -18.98
C ALA A 128 -8.62 -6.60 -17.49
N GLU A 129 -8.95 -7.85 -17.20
CA GLU A 129 -8.95 -8.40 -15.84
C GLU A 129 -7.54 -8.38 -15.22
N LEU A 130 -6.53 -8.80 -15.98
CA LEU A 130 -5.14 -8.79 -15.52
C LEU A 130 -4.62 -7.38 -15.28
N GLU A 131 -4.97 -6.42 -16.12
CA GLU A 131 -4.63 -5.01 -15.94
C GLU A 131 -5.27 -4.43 -14.66
N ALA A 132 -6.55 -4.72 -14.42
CA ALA A 132 -7.24 -4.30 -13.19
C ALA A 132 -6.56 -4.89 -11.94
N LYS A 133 -6.22 -6.18 -11.97
CA LYS A 133 -5.52 -6.85 -10.86
C LYS A 133 -4.11 -6.28 -10.64
N ASN A 134 -3.40 -5.94 -11.70
CA ASN A 134 -2.08 -5.28 -11.59
C ASN A 134 -2.20 -3.89 -10.96
N ALA A 135 -3.22 -3.11 -11.31
CA ALA A 135 -3.46 -1.80 -10.72
C ALA A 135 -3.76 -1.92 -9.20
N GLU A 136 -4.56 -2.90 -8.80
CA GLU A 136 -4.85 -3.18 -7.38
C GLU A 136 -3.59 -3.58 -6.60
N LEU A 137 -2.76 -4.46 -7.18
CA LEU A 137 -1.49 -4.86 -6.58
C LEU A 137 -0.52 -3.69 -6.45
N ALA A 138 -0.44 -2.82 -7.46
CA ALA A 138 0.38 -1.61 -7.42
C ALA A 138 -0.09 -0.66 -6.30
N GLY A 139 -1.40 -0.45 -6.15
CA GLY A 139 -1.98 0.33 -5.06
C GLY A 139 -1.63 -0.25 -3.68
N THR A 140 -1.86 -1.55 -3.50
CA THR A 140 -1.52 -2.27 -2.25
C THR A 140 -0.02 -2.17 -1.92
N MET A 141 0.84 -2.21 -2.94
CA MET A 141 2.29 -2.06 -2.74
C MET A 141 2.66 -0.64 -2.29
N GLY A 142 2.02 0.38 -2.87
CA GLY A 142 2.14 1.78 -2.45
C GLY A 142 1.74 1.99 -0.99
N ASP A 143 0.60 1.44 -0.58
CA ASP A 143 0.12 1.52 0.80
C ASP A 143 1.09 0.85 1.78
N LYS A 144 1.63 -0.32 1.41
CA LYS A 144 2.63 -1.02 2.21
C LYS A 144 3.94 -0.22 2.33
N GLN A 145 4.39 0.44 1.26
CA GLN A 145 5.57 1.29 1.30
C GLN A 145 5.35 2.51 2.21
N ALA A 146 4.19 3.15 2.15
CA ALA A 146 3.84 4.24 3.06
C ALA A 146 3.82 3.79 4.52
N LEU A 147 3.28 2.60 4.80
CA LEU A 147 3.27 2.02 6.14
C LEU A 147 4.68 1.71 6.65
N ILE A 148 5.55 1.15 5.80
CA ILE A 148 6.96 0.90 6.14
C ILE A 148 7.68 2.21 6.47
N ALA A 149 7.47 3.27 5.68
CA ALA A 149 8.05 4.58 5.95
C ALA A 149 7.60 5.14 7.31
N SER A 150 6.30 5.05 7.61
CA SER A 150 5.73 5.48 8.89
C SER A 150 6.31 4.70 10.08
N TYR A 151 6.42 3.38 9.96
CA TYR A 151 7.06 2.57 11.01
C TYR A 151 8.53 2.88 11.18
N SER A 152 9.26 3.12 10.09
CA SER A 152 10.67 3.49 10.14
C SER A 152 10.88 4.82 10.89
N GLU A 153 10.05 5.83 10.60
CA GLU A 153 10.08 7.10 11.33
C GLU A 153 9.77 6.92 12.82
N LYS A 154 8.76 6.09 13.14
CA LYS A 154 8.40 5.81 14.53
C LYS A 154 9.51 5.08 15.29
N ILE A 155 10.19 4.14 14.64
CA ILE A 155 11.36 3.45 15.21
C ILE A 155 12.47 4.47 15.49
N ALA A 156 12.79 5.34 14.54
CA ALA A 156 13.83 6.36 14.73
C ALA A 156 13.52 7.28 15.93
N LYS A 157 12.26 7.70 16.09
CA LYS A 157 11.82 8.49 17.27
C LYS A 157 12.00 7.73 18.58
N LEU A 158 11.61 6.44 18.61
CA LEU A 158 11.79 5.61 19.80
C LEU A 158 13.26 5.38 20.14
N GLU A 159 14.12 5.24 19.14
CA GLU A 159 15.58 5.13 19.34
C GLU A 159 16.16 6.41 19.95
N GLU A 160 15.71 7.57 19.49
CA GLU A 160 16.09 8.88 20.06
C GLU A 160 15.61 9.03 21.51
N GLU A 161 14.36 8.68 21.80
CA GLU A 161 13.82 8.68 23.17
C GLU A 161 14.62 7.75 24.09
N ILE A 162 14.96 6.54 23.63
CA ILE A 162 15.79 5.59 24.38
C ILE A 162 17.18 6.17 24.66
N ALA A 163 17.79 6.84 23.68
CA ALA A 163 19.08 7.49 23.87
C ALA A 163 18.99 8.60 24.93
N SER A 164 17.94 9.42 24.87
CA SER A 164 17.66 10.46 25.88
C SER A 164 17.49 9.87 27.29
N TYR A 165 16.67 8.82 27.44
CA TYR A 165 16.49 8.14 28.72
C TYR A 165 17.78 7.53 29.28
N LYS A 166 18.64 6.98 28.42
CA LYS A 166 19.97 6.51 28.83
C LYS A 166 20.85 7.66 29.33
N GLY A 167 20.82 8.81 28.66
CA GLY A 167 21.50 10.03 29.11
C GLY A 167 21.03 10.46 30.50
N LEU A 168 19.72 10.65 30.67
CA LEU A 168 19.12 11.02 31.96
C LEU A 168 19.46 10.04 33.08
N ARG A 169 19.50 8.73 32.78
CA ARG A 169 19.90 7.71 33.75
C ARG A 169 21.35 7.87 34.19
N ASN A 170 22.25 8.21 33.27
CA ASN A 170 23.66 8.46 33.60
C ASN A 170 23.81 9.73 34.45
N ASP A 171 23.13 10.82 34.08
CA ASP A 171 23.15 12.07 34.83
C ASP A 171 22.62 11.86 36.26
N LEU A 172 21.54 11.10 36.41
CA LEU A 172 21.00 10.74 37.72
C LEU A 172 21.99 9.91 38.55
N ALA A 173 22.74 9.00 37.91
CA ALA A 173 23.75 8.20 38.59
C ALA A 173 24.90 9.09 39.12
N LEU A 174 25.37 10.05 38.30
CA LEU A 174 26.37 11.03 38.69
C LEU A 174 25.88 11.92 39.85
N ALA A 175 24.68 12.49 39.71
CA ALA A 175 24.09 13.32 40.76
C ALA A 175 23.93 12.56 42.09
N LYS A 176 23.55 11.27 42.05
CA LYS A 176 23.51 10.43 43.26
C LYS A 176 24.89 10.21 43.88
N GLN A 177 25.92 10.04 43.06
CA GLN A 177 27.30 9.87 43.53
C GLN A 177 27.80 11.15 44.21
N GLU A 178 27.60 12.30 43.56
CA GLU A 178 27.92 13.62 44.10
C GLU A 178 27.19 13.90 45.41
N HIS A 179 25.87 13.66 45.45
CA HIS A 179 25.09 13.81 46.67
C HIS A 179 25.61 12.91 47.79
N THR A 180 25.95 11.65 47.50
CA THR A 180 26.51 10.72 48.48
C THR A 180 27.86 11.21 49.01
N ALA A 181 28.73 11.73 48.14
CA ALA A 181 30.01 12.31 48.53
C ALA A 181 29.81 13.54 49.43
N LEU A 182 28.91 14.44 49.06
CA LEU A 182 28.57 15.65 49.83
C LEU A 182 28.03 15.30 51.21
N VAL A 183 27.06 14.37 51.29
CA VAL A 183 26.53 13.88 52.57
C VAL A 183 27.63 13.29 53.44
N THR A 184 28.55 12.52 52.86
CA THR A 184 29.68 11.94 53.59
C THR A 184 30.63 13.01 54.13
N ALA A 185 30.92 14.04 53.31
CA ALA A 185 31.75 15.17 53.70
C ALA A 185 31.11 15.97 54.84
N HIS A 186 29.83 16.35 54.70
CA HIS A 186 29.10 17.06 55.76
C HIS A 186 29.00 16.26 57.05
N LYS A 187 28.79 14.94 56.97
CA LYS A 187 28.78 14.09 58.18
C LYS A 187 30.14 14.07 58.89
N LYS A 188 31.24 14.13 58.14
CA LYS A 188 32.60 14.22 58.71
C LYS A 188 32.84 15.59 59.35
N GLU A 189 32.42 16.66 58.69
CA GLU A 189 32.52 18.03 59.19
C GLU A 189 31.69 18.23 60.46
N LEU A 190 30.46 17.73 60.48
CA LEU A 190 29.59 17.77 61.66
C LEU A 190 30.22 17.04 62.86
N LYS A 191 30.84 15.88 62.64
CA LYS A 191 31.61 15.18 63.70
C LYS A 191 32.82 15.97 64.17
N ALA A 192 33.51 16.68 63.27
CA ALA A 192 34.64 17.51 63.64
C ALA A 192 34.20 18.68 64.53
N GLN A 193 33.13 19.38 64.13
CA GLN A 193 32.52 20.45 64.92
C GLN A 193 32.00 19.95 66.27
N ASP A 194 31.36 18.77 66.34
CA ASP A 194 30.89 18.17 67.58
C ASP A 194 32.05 17.88 68.55
N ASN A 195 33.17 17.35 68.03
CA ASN A 195 34.39 17.15 68.83
C ASN A 195 35.01 18.48 69.30
N GLU A 196 35.01 19.52 68.47
CA GLU A 196 35.49 20.86 68.86
C GLU A 196 34.61 21.47 69.94
N LEU A 197 33.29 21.35 69.80
CA LEU A 197 32.31 21.81 70.78
C LEU A 197 32.50 21.07 72.12
N GLN A 198 32.73 19.76 72.09
CA GLN A 198 33.01 18.98 73.29
C GLN A 198 34.29 19.44 74.00
N LYS A 199 35.37 19.74 73.24
CA LYS A 199 36.59 20.32 73.81
C LYS A 199 36.34 21.70 74.42
N ALA A 200 35.56 22.54 73.76
CA ALA A 200 35.20 23.86 74.29
C ALA A 200 34.40 23.75 75.60
N TYR A 201 33.45 22.80 75.69
CA TYR A 201 32.73 22.51 76.94
C TYR A 201 33.66 22.04 78.05
N GLN A 202 34.60 21.13 77.76
CA GLN A 202 35.59 20.67 78.75
C GLN A 202 36.47 21.83 79.24
N LEU A 203 36.98 22.65 78.32
CA LEU A 203 37.80 23.81 78.66
C LEU A 203 37.03 24.82 79.51
N ASN A 204 35.78 25.13 79.17
CA ASN A 204 34.94 26.02 79.99
C ASN A 204 34.72 25.44 81.39
N HIS A 205 34.45 24.14 81.50
CA HIS A 205 34.29 23.48 82.80
C HIS A 205 35.58 23.53 83.64
N ASP A 206 36.74 23.31 83.03
CA ASP A 206 38.04 23.44 83.70
C ASP A 206 38.30 24.88 84.16
N LEU A 207 37.96 25.87 83.34
CA LEU A 207 38.07 27.29 83.68
C LEU A 207 37.11 27.67 84.82
N GLU A 208 35.87 27.17 84.83
CA GLU A 208 34.92 27.35 85.94
C GLU A 208 35.47 26.78 87.24
N ASN A 209 36.03 25.57 87.21
CA ASN A 209 36.66 24.93 88.36
C ASN A 209 37.88 25.73 88.86
N GLN A 210 38.71 26.24 87.94
CA GLN A 210 39.85 27.11 88.27
C GLN A 210 39.39 28.42 88.91
N LEU A 211 38.36 29.08 88.34
CA LEU A 211 37.78 30.30 88.90
C LEU A 211 37.26 30.06 90.32
N GLN A 212 36.51 28.98 90.54
CA GLN A 212 36.00 28.63 91.87
C GLN A 212 37.12 28.35 92.87
N ALA A 213 38.21 27.69 92.45
CA ALA A 213 39.38 27.47 93.30
C ALA A 213 40.08 28.79 93.67
N ILE A 214 40.22 29.71 92.71
CA ILE A 214 40.78 31.05 92.94
C ILE A 214 39.88 31.86 93.88
N GLU A 215 38.56 31.86 93.65
CA GLU A 215 37.59 32.53 94.53
C GLU A 215 37.66 32.00 95.96
N THR A 216 37.76 30.68 96.13
CA THR A 216 37.90 30.05 97.44
C THR A 216 39.24 30.41 98.11
N SER A 217 40.32 30.47 97.34
CA SER A 217 41.63 30.90 97.85
C SER A 217 41.60 32.37 98.29
N HIS A 218 41.11 33.26 97.42
CA HIS A 218 40.97 34.68 97.74
C HIS A 218 40.05 34.91 98.94
N ALA A 219 38.98 34.13 99.10
CA ALA A 219 38.13 34.21 100.29
C ALA A 219 38.91 33.88 101.56
N LYS A 220 39.75 32.84 101.54
CA LYS A 220 40.65 32.48 102.65
C LYS A 220 41.71 33.56 102.91
N ASP A 221 42.30 34.12 101.85
CA ASP A 221 43.30 35.17 101.98
C ASP A 221 42.69 36.44 102.59
N ILE A 222 41.47 36.82 102.18
CA ILE A 222 40.71 37.94 102.77
C ILE A 222 40.39 37.66 104.24
N GLU A 223 39.98 36.44 104.59
CA GLU A 223 39.72 36.05 105.98
C GLU A 223 40.99 36.10 106.84
N LEU A 224 42.13 35.66 106.30
CA LEU A 224 43.43 35.74 106.95
C LEU A 224 43.83 37.20 107.20
N VAL A 225 43.70 38.07 106.21
CA VAL A 225 43.97 39.50 106.34
C VAL A 225 43.05 40.14 107.38
N ARG A 226 41.76 39.82 107.39
CA ARG A 226 40.81 40.28 108.43
C ARG A 226 41.20 39.79 109.83
N MET A 227 41.64 38.54 109.97
CA MET A 227 42.15 38.01 111.23
C MET A 227 43.41 38.76 111.68
N GLN A 228 44.35 39.03 110.77
CA GLN A 228 45.56 39.80 111.06
C GLN A 228 45.23 41.24 111.47
N GLU A 229 44.30 41.90 110.77
CA GLU A 229 43.84 43.24 111.11
C GLU A 229 43.13 43.26 112.47
N SER A 230 42.28 42.28 112.76
CA SER A 230 41.63 42.11 114.07
C SER A 230 42.65 41.87 115.19
N ALA A 231 43.67 41.03 114.96
CA ALA A 231 44.75 40.80 115.89
C ALA A 231 45.61 42.06 116.11
N ALA A 232 45.90 42.83 115.06
CA ALA A 232 46.60 44.11 115.16
C ALA A 232 45.78 45.12 116.00
N LYS A 233 44.48 45.24 115.73
CA LYS A 233 43.57 46.10 116.48
C LYS A 233 43.45 45.68 117.93
N ASN A 234 43.41 44.38 118.23
CA ASN A 234 43.40 43.87 119.59
C ASN A 234 44.72 44.16 120.32
N ASN A 235 45.87 44.01 119.64
CA ASN A 235 47.17 44.39 120.19
C ASN A 235 47.25 45.89 120.50
N GLU A 236 46.70 46.74 119.63
CA GLU A 236 46.61 48.18 119.84
C GLU A 236 45.69 48.52 121.03
N LEU A 237 44.58 47.81 121.18
CA LEU A 237 43.66 47.94 122.31
C LEU A 237 44.31 47.50 123.63
N VAL A 238 45.12 46.43 123.61
CA VAL A 238 45.93 46.00 124.76
C VAL A 238 47.02 47.01 125.11
N ALA A 239 47.66 47.64 124.10
CA ALA A 239 48.63 48.71 124.31
C ALA A 239 47.96 49.94 124.96
N MET A 240 46.82 50.39 124.43
CA MET A 240 46.01 51.45 125.02
C MET A 240 45.53 51.11 126.45
N SER A 241 45.15 49.85 126.71
CA SER A 241 44.77 49.41 128.06
C SER A 241 45.95 49.46 129.03
N ARG A 242 47.15 49.07 128.57
CA ARG A 242 48.39 49.22 129.37
C ARG A 242 48.71 50.69 129.64
N GLU A 243 48.49 51.56 128.68
CA GLU A 243 48.75 53.00 128.79
C GLU A 243 47.76 53.65 129.77
N HIS A 244 46.47 53.39 129.64
CA HIS A 244 45.47 53.83 130.64
C HIS A 244 45.74 53.24 132.03
N GLN A 245 46.20 51.99 132.14
CA GLN A 245 46.58 51.41 133.42
C GLN A 245 47.81 52.10 134.04
N GLN A 246 48.76 52.54 133.21
CA GLN A 246 49.88 53.38 133.64
C GLN A 246 49.40 54.76 134.09
N GLU A 247 48.47 55.39 133.38
CA GLU A 247 47.87 56.67 133.80
C GLU A 247 47.11 56.54 135.11
N ILE A 248 46.32 55.47 135.31
CA ILE A 248 45.65 55.20 136.59
C ILE A 248 46.66 55.04 137.72
N ASN A 249 47.77 54.34 137.48
CA ASN A 249 48.83 54.17 138.48
C ASN A 249 49.54 55.50 138.80
N GLN A 250 49.74 56.36 137.80
CA GLN A 250 50.25 57.73 138.01
C GLN A 250 49.25 58.59 138.78
N LEU A 251 47.96 58.49 138.48
CA LEU A 251 46.92 59.19 139.24
C LEU A 251 46.87 58.72 140.69
N HIS A 252 46.99 57.41 140.94
CA HIS A 252 47.10 56.85 142.28
C HIS A 252 48.35 57.33 143.01
N ALA A 253 49.50 57.44 142.33
CA ALA A 253 50.71 58.01 142.89
C ALA A 253 50.53 59.49 143.26
N MET A 254 49.89 60.28 142.38
CA MET A 254 49.59 61.70 142.62
C MET A 254 48.58 61.90 143.76
N TYR A 255 47.54 61.06 143.86
CA TYR A 255 46.60 61.12 144.97
C TYR A 255 47.27 60.74 146.30
N ASN A 256 48.18 59.76 146.29
CA ASN A 256 48.96 59.41 147.49
C ASN A 256 49.93 60.52 147.92
N GLU A 257 50.61 61.19 146.97
CA GLU A 257 51.42 62.38 147.26
C GLU A 257 50.59 63.54 147.81
N ARG A 258 49.38 63.73 147.28
CA ARG A 258 48.47 64.80 147.72
C ARG A 258 47.85 64.53 149.09
N ILE A 259 47.61 63.26 149.43
CA ILE A 259 47.21 62.84 150.78
C ILE A 259 48.37 63.07 151.76
N GLN A 260 49.62 62.74 151.38
CA GLN A 260 50.78 63.04 152.22
C GLN A 260 50.96 64.54 152.45
N ALA A 261 50.84 65.38 151.41
CA ALA A 261 50.95 66.84 151.53
C ALA A 261 49.85 67.47 152.41
N LEU A 262 48.64 66.88 152.47
CA LEU A 262 47.57 67.34 153.36
C LEU A 262 47.77 66.90 154.81
N LEU A 263 48.44 65.77 155.06
CA LEU A 263 48.85 65.34 156.40
C LEU A 263 49.99 66.22 156.95
N THR A 264 50.96 66.63 156.12
CA THR A 264 52.04 67.54 156.56
C THR A 264 51.52 68.96 156.84
N LYS A 265 50.49 69.41 156.12
CA LYS A 265 49.86 70.72 156.35
C LYS A 265 48.96 70.76 157.60
N SER A 266 48.57 69.59 158.13
CA SER A 266 47.85 69.45 159.40
C SER A 266 48.79 69.49 160.62
N GLU A 267 50.11 69.31 160.44
CA GLU A 267 51.08 69.27 161.54
C GLU A 267 51.80 70.63 161.77
N GLU A 268 51.68 71.60 160.86
CA GLU A 268 52.32 72.93 160.99
C GLU A 268 51.42 74.05 161.57
N GLU A 269 50.12 73.83 161.81
CA GLU A 269 49.21 74.81 162.46
C GLU A 269 48.95 74.53 163.97
N THR A 270 49.74 73.66 164.61
CA THR A 270 49.64 73.39 166.07
C THR A 270 50.83 73.84 166.93
N GLU A 271 51.77 74.62 166.40
CA GLU A 271 52.78 75.32 167.21
C GLU A 271 52.98 76.79 166.78
N LYS A 272 51.96 77.61 167.05
CA LYS A 272 52.02 78.99 167.60
C LYS A 272 50.63 79.58 167.77
#